data_AF-A0A9P1JZ43-F1
#
_entry.id   AF-A0A9P1JZ43-F1
#
_cell.length_a   1.000
_cell.length_b   1.000
_cell.length_c   1.000
_cell.angle_alpha   90.00
_cell.angle_beta   90.00
_cell.angle_gamma   90.00
#
_symmetry.space_group_name_H-M   'P 1'
#
loop_
_entity.id
_entity.type
_entity.pdbx_description
1 polymer ?
#
loop_
_entity_poly.entity_id
_entity_poly.type
_entity_poly.pdbx_seq_one_letter_code
_entity_poly.pdbx_strand_id
1 'polypeptide(L)'
;MAFSVPAALAIARHQFRGREAITALFLSPLMVPHIVLGIAFLRFFTQIGLGGTFAGLVLSHVVIILPFALRLILAASTGMDRSIENAAASLGATSWTTFRRVTLPLILPGVASGWVLAFINSFDEVTMTVFIASPETTTLPVRLFLYIQDNIDPLVAAVSASLIFMTVAAMLVLDRLYGLERLLVGRGQE
;
A
#
# COMPACT_ATOMS: atom_id res chain seq x y z
N MET A 1 3.00 4.22 3.95
CA MET A 1 3.23 5.55 3.32
C MET A 1 4.41 6.32 3.86
N ALA A 2 4.49 6.52 5.18
CA ALA A 2 5.63 7.19 5.80
C ALA A 2 7.00 6.62 5.38
N PHE A 3 7.10 5.31 5.13
CA PHE A 3 8.31 4.66 4.60
C PHE A 3 8.40 4.67 3.07
N SER A 4 7.30 4.39 2.38
CA SER A 4 7.26 4.22 0.91
C SER A 4 7.57 5.51 0.15
N VAL A 5 7.11 6.67 0.64
CA VAL A 5 7.35 7.98 0.01
C VAL A 5 8.83 8.37 0.01
N PRO A 6 9.52 8.43 1.17
CA PRO A 6 10.95 8.77 1.18
C PRO A 6 11.80 7.70 0.49
N ALA A 7 11.46 6.41 0.61
CA ALA A 7 12.17 5.35 -0.10
C ALA A 7 12.05 5.51 -1.62
N ALA A 8 10.84 5.77 -2.14
CA ALA A 8 10.62 6.02 -3.56
C ALA A 8 11.41 7.25 -4.03
N LEU A 9 11.36 8.36 -3.30
CA LEU A 9 12.07 9.58 -3.66
C LEU A 9 13.59 9.40 -3.61
N ALA A 10 14.13 8.71 -2.62
CA ALA A 10 15.54 8.39 -2.55
C ALA A 10 15.99 7.58 -3.78
N ILE A 11 15.25 6.52 -4.12
CA ILE A 11 15.53 5.65 -5.28
C ILE A 11 15.31 6.39 -6.61
N ALA A 12 14.32 7.29 -6.72
CA ALA A 12 14.03 8.00 -7.97
C ALA A 12 14.94 9.23 -8.18
N ARG A 13 15.44 9.84 -7.11
CA ARG A 13 16.23 11.08 -7.17
C ARG A 13 17.74 10.84 -7.12
N HIS A 14 18.20 9.79 -6.45
CA HIS A 14 19.63 9.58 -6.23
C HIS A 14 20.15 8.32 -6.95
N GLN A 15 21.32 8.43 -7.56
CA GLN A 15 22.09 7.28 -8.03
C GLN A 15 23.21 7.02 -7.03
N PHE A 16 23.10 5.94 -6.27
CA PHE A 16 24.07 5.56 -5.24
C PHE A 16 24.37 4.06 -5.34
N ARG A 17 25.54 3.66 -4.84
CA ARG A 17 25.99 2.26 -4.83
C ARG A 17 25.04 1.43 -3.96
N GLY A 18 24.46 0.35 -4.52
CA GLY A 18 23.50 -0.51 -3.82
C GLY A 18 22.03 -0.15 -4.01
N ARG A 19 21.70 0.86 -4.84
CA ARG A 19 20.30 1.23 -5.17
C ARG A 19 19.47 0.03 -5.68
N GLU A 20 20.05 -0.79 -6.55
CA GLU A 20 19.38 -1.98 -7.07
C GLU A 20 19.11 -3.02 -5.98
N ALA A 21 20.08 -3.25 -5.08
CA ALA A 21 19.91 -4.17 -3.96
C ALA A 21 18.80 -3.70 -3.00
N ILE A 22 18.73 -2.41 -2.68
CA ILE A 22 17.65 -1.85 -1.84
C ILE A 22 16.29 -1.97 -2.55
N THR A 23 16.26 -1.70 -3.85
CA THR A 23 15.03 -1.82 -4.65
C THR A 23 14.56 -3.29 -4.66
N ALA A 24 15.48 -4.23 -4.90
CA ALA A 24 15.20 -5.66 -4.83
C ALA A 24 14.73 -6.08 -3.44
N LEU A 25 15.34 -5.57 -2.37
CA LEU A 25 14.91 -5.86 -1.00
C LEU A 25 13.47 -5.43 -0.75
N PHE A 26 13.10 -4.19 -1.12
CA PHE A 26 11.73 -3.71 -0.93
C PHE A 26 10.71 -4.43 -1.80
N LEU A 27 11.09 -4.91 -2.99
CA LEU A 27 10.22 -5.64 -3.91
C LEU A 27 10.18 -7.15 -3.63
N SER A 28 11.15 -7.68 -2.89
CA SER A 28 11.28 -9.11 -2.60
C SER A 28 10.03 -9.76 -1.97
N PRO A 29 9.21 -9.08 -1.12
CA PRO A 29 8.01 -9.69 -0.57
C PRO A 29 7.01 -10.17 -1.64
N LEU A 30 7.01 -9.55 -2.83
CA LEU A 30 6.14 -9.95 -3.95
C LEU A 30 6.48 -11.32 -4.52
N MET A 31 7.71 -11.79 -4.32
CA MET A 31 8.17 -13.07 -4.86
C MET A 31 7.90 -14.24 -3.90
N VAL A 32 7.64 -13.94 -2.63
CA VAL A 32 7.44 -14.96 -1.59
C VAL A 32 5.95 -15.26 -1.48
N PRO A 33 5.53 -16.54 -1.52
CA PRO A 33 4.14 -16.90 -1.29
C PRO A 33 3.65 -16.41 0.08
N HIS A 34 2.43 -15.85 0.13
CA HIS A 34 1.89 -15.22 1.33
C HIS A 34 1.73 -16.19 2.51
N ILE A 35 1.43 -17.47 2.24
CA ILE A 35 1.39 -18.54 3.25
C ILE A 35 2.75 -18.69 3.94
N VAL A 36 3.84 -18.68 3.16
CA VAL A 36 5.21 -18.84 3.66
C VAL A 36 5.57 -17.64 4.54
N LEU A 37 5.20 -16.42 4.13
CA LEU A 37 5.37 -15.22 4.95
C LEU A 37 4.56 -15.29 6.25
N GLY A 38 3.32 -15.78 6.21
CA GLY A 38 2.49 -15.96 7.39
C GLY A 38 3.15 -16.85 8.45
N ILE A 39 3.63 -18.03 8.04
CA ILE A 39 4.34 -18.96 8.94
C ILE A 39 5.66 -18.36 9.43
N ALA A 40 6.43 -17.74 8.54
CA ALA A 40 7.72 -17.13 8.89
C ALA A 40 7.56 -16.00 9.91
N PHE A 41 6.58 -15.12 9.71
CA PHE A 41 6.28 -14.02 10.63
C PHE A 41 5.68 -14.51 11.94
N LEU A 42 4.79 -15.49 11.94
CA LEU A 42 4.30 -16.09 13.18
C LEU A 42 5.48 -16.57 14.04
N ARG A 43 6.41 -17.34 13.44
CA ARG A 43 7.59 -17.84 14.14
C ARG A 43 8.47 -16.69 14.65
N PHE A 44 8.79 -15.74 13.77
CA PHE A 44 9.65 -14.62 14.10
C PHE A 44 9.06 -13.73 15.20
N PHE A 45 7.80 -13.32 15.07
CA PHE A 45 7.14 -12.45 16.03
C PHE A 45 6.90 -13.15 17.37
N THR A 46 6.58 -14.45 17.38
CA THR A 46 6.49 -15.21 18.63
C THR A 46 7.82 -15.24 19.38
N GLN A 47 8.96 -15.39 18.67
CA GLN A 47 10.29 -15.38 19.29
C GLN A 47 10.66 -14.05 19.95
N ILE A 48 10.17 -12.93 19.41
CA ILE A 48 10.43 -11.59 19.93
C ILE A 48 9.27 -11.02 20.79
N GLY A 49 8.28 -11.85 21.15
CA GLY A 49 7.16 -11.46 22.01
C GLY A 49 6.08 -10.60 21.35
N LEU A 50 6.04 -10.53 20.01
CA LEU A 50 5.02 -9.83 19.23
C LEU A 50 3.98 -10.77 18.59
N GLY A 51 4.09 -12.08 18.78
CA GLY A 51 3.14 -13.07 18.25
C GLY A 51 1.72 -12.81 18.75
N GLY A 52 0.74 -12.79 17.85
CA GLY A 52 -0.67 -12.56 18.20
C GLY A 52 -0.99 -11.13 18.70
N THR A 53 -0.05 -10.18 18.61
CA THR A 53 -0.27 -8.78 18.99
C THR A 53 -0.72 -7.94 17.80
N PHE A 54 -1.45 -6.84 18.08
CA PHE A 54 -1.82 -5.88 17.04
C PHE A 54 -0.58 -5.28 16.34
N ALA A 55 0.50 -5.05 17.08
CA ALA A 55 1.75 -4.53 16.52
C ALA A 55 2.39 -5.52 15.53
N GLY A 56 2.48 -6.81 15.89
CA GLY A 56 2.98 -7.86 15.00
C GLY A 56 2.15 -7.99 13.72
N LEU A 57 0.82 -7.87 13.84
CA LEU A 57 -0.11 -7.83 12.71
C LEU A 57 0.12 -6.59 11.83
N VAL A 58 0.24 -5.39 12.40
CA VAL A 58 0.49 -4.17 11.61
C VAL A 58 1.82 -4.24 10.87
N LEU A 59 2.90 -4.66 11.53
CA LEU A 59 4.23 -4.79 10.91
C LEU A 59 4.21 -5.77 9.74
N SER A 60 3.52 -6.89 9.94
CA SER A 60 3.26 -7.91 8.94
C SER A 60 2.60 -7.35 7.68
N HIS A 61 1.47 -6.64 7.85
CA HIS A 61 0.78 -5.99 6.75
C HIS A 61 1.65 -4.92 6.07
N VAL A 62 2.42 -4.14 6.84
CA VAL A 62 3.33 -3.13 6.28
C VAL A 62 4.34 -3.77 5.33
N VAL A 63 4.96 -4.90 5.70
CA VAL A 63 5.96 -5.57 4.85
C VAL A 63 5.38 -6.01 3.51
N ILE A 64 4.17 -6.60 3.52
CA ILE A 64 3.54 -7.11 2.29
C ILE A 64 3.00 -5.99 1.39
N ILE A 65 2.48 -4.89 1.96
CA ILE A 65 1.85 -3.83 1.15
C ILE A 65 2.83 -2.74 0.70
N LEU A 66 3.97 -2.61 1.37
CA LEU A 66 5.03 -1.66 1.01
C LEU A 66 5.43 -1.71 -0.47
N PRO A 67 5.70 -2.87 -1.10
CA PRO A 67 6.11 -2.92 -2.51
C PRO A 67 5.07 -2.32 -3.46
N PHE A 68 3.77 -2.52 -3.20
CA PHE A 68 2.69 -1.97 -4.03
C PHE A 68 2.66 -0.45 -3.97
N ALA A 69 2.71 0.13 -2.75
CA ALA A 69 2.78 1.58 -2.58
C ALA A 69 4.06 2.15 -3.19
N LEU A 70 5.20 1.50 -2.95
CA LEU A 70 6.50 1.93 -3.45
C LEU A 70 6.52 2.01 -4.97
N ARG A 71 5.98 1.00 -5.67
CA ARG A 71 5.96 0.94 -7.14
C ARG A 71 5.18 2.11 -7.77
N LEU A 72 4.01 2.44 -7.22
CA LEU A 72 3.19 3.55 -7.74
C LEU A 72 3.82 4.92 -7.45
N ILE A 73 4.40 5.10 -6.27
CA ILE A 73 5.10 6.35 -5.94
C ILE A 73 6.37 6.50 -6.78
N LEU A 74 7.11 5.43 -7.02
CA LEU A 74 8.27 5.42 -7.91
C LEU A 74 7.90 5.82 -9.34
N ALA A 75 6.82 5.25 -9.89
CA ALA A 75 6.34 5.60 -11.22
C ALA A 75 5.99 7.10 -11.32
N ALA A 76 5.22 7.62 -10.36
CA ALA A 76 4.89 9.05 -10.32
C ALA A 76 6.12 9.95 -10.11
N SER A 77 7.08 9.49 -9.30
CA SER A 77 8.30 10.25 -9.02
C SER A 77 9.23 10.28 -10.23
N THR A 78 9.35 9.18 -10.99
CA THR A 78 10.25 9.08 -12.15
C THR A 78 9.72 9.81 -13.38
N GLY A 79 8.41 9.94 -13.54
CA GLY A 79 7.78 10.72 -14.61
C GLY A 79 7.86 12.25 -14.43
N MET A 80 8.35 12.73 -13.28
CA MET A 80 8.42 14.16 -12.97
C MET A 80 9.73 14.80 -13.43
N ASP A 81 9.64 15.95 -14.10
CA ASP A 81 10.83 16.71 -14.50
C ASP A 81 11.53 17.34 -13.29
N ARG A 82 12.84 17.08 -13.16
CA ARG A 82 13.69 17.64 -12.10
C ARG A 82 13.95 19.13 -12.28
N SER A 83 13.75 19.68 -13.47
CA SER A 83 13.92 21.11 -13.74
C SER A 83 13.06 21.99 -12.82
N ILE A 84 11.88 21.51 -12.42
CA ILE A 84 10.95 22.22 -11.53
C ILE A 84 11.52 22.32 -10.11
N GLU A 85 12.16 21.24 -9.61
CA GLU A 85 12.83 21.24 -8.30
C GLU A 85 14.06 22.16 -8.32
N ASN A 86 14.83 22.15 -9.41
CA ASN A 86 16.00 23.01 -9.60
C ASN A 86 15.59 24.49 -9.66
N ALA A 87 14.51 24.83 -10.36
CA ALA A 87 14.00 26.19 -10.44
C ALA A 87 13.58 26.72 -9.06
N ALA A 88 12.91 25.90 -8.24
CA ALA A 88 12.58 26.25 -6.87
C ALA A 88 13.84 26.51 -6.02
N ALA A 89 14.88 25.67 -6.17
CA ALA A 89 16.16 25.85 -5.50
C ALA A 89 16.87 27.15 -5.94
N SER A 90 16.84 27.48 -7.24
CA SER A 90 17.39 28.74 -7.77
C SER A 90 16.69 29.99 -7.24
N LEU A 91 15.40 29.89 -6.86
CA LEU A 91 14.65 30.95 -6.19
C LEU A 91 14.90 31.02 -4.67
N GLY A 92 15.85 30.22 -4.15
CA GLY A 92 16.23 30.21 -2.74
C GLY A 92 15.40 29.28 -1.85
N ALA A 93 14.59 28.38 -2.41
CA ALA A 93 13.84 27.41 -1.62
C ALA A 93 14.78 26.37 -0.99
N THR A 94 14.61 26.11 0.31
CA THR A 94 15.30 25.00 0.99
C THR A 94 14.75 23.64 0.55
N SER A 95 15.52 22.57 0.69
CA SER A 95 15.10 21.21 0.27
C SER A 95 13.76 20.77 0.87
N TRP A 96 13.49 21.13 2.13
CA TRP A 96 12.20 20.86 2.77
C TRP A 96 11.05 21.66 2.15
N THR A 97 11.31 22.92 1.79
CA THR A 97 10.34 23.79 1.12
C THR A 97 10.03 23.26 -0.28
N THR A 98 11.06 22.90 -1.05
CA THR A 98 10.93 22.28 -2.38
C THR A 98 10.14 20.97 -2.28
N PHE A 99 10.47 20.09 -1.33
CA PHE A 99 9.71 18.87 -1.12
C PHE A 99 8.23 19.14 -0.83
N ARG A 100 7.91 19.98 0.16
CA ARG A 100 6.53 20.17 0.61
C ARG A 100 5.66 20.95 -0.39
N ARG A 101 6.23 21.93 -1.10
CA ARG A 101 5.48 22.83 -2.00
C ARG A 101 5.57 22.46 -3.47
N VAL A 102 6.56 21.67 -3.88
CA VAL A 102 6.79 21.31 -5.29
C VAL A 102 6.67 19.80 -5.47
N THR A 103 7.60 19.03 -4.88
CA THR A 103 7.68 17.58 -5.13
C THR A 103 6.43 16.84 -4.64
N LEU A 104 6.00 17.07 -3.40
CA LEU A 104 4.90 16.33 -2.78
C LEU A 104 3.56 16.55 -3.50
N PRO A 105 3.13 17.79 -3.83
CA PRO A 105 1.91 18.01 -4.62
C PRO A 105 1.95 17.35 -6.00
N LEU A 106 3.12 17.34 -6.66
CA LEU A 106 3.27 16.74 -7.99
C LEU A 106 3.19 15.21 -7.96
N ILE A 107 3.76 14.56 -6.94
CA ILE A 107 3.66 13.10 -6.79
C ILE A 107 2.39 12.64 -6.07
N LEU A 108 1.58 13.58 -5.56
CA LEU A 108 0.41 13.29 -4.74
C LEU A 108 -0.59 12.33 -5.41
N PRO A 109 -0.90 12.45 -6.72
CA PRO A 109 -1.76 11.47 -7.39
C PRO A 109 -1.20 10.04 -7.33
N GLY A 110 0.12 9.89 -7.46
CA GLY A 110 0.80 8.60 -7.33
C GLY A 110 0.82 8.08 -5.90
N VAL A 111 0.99 8.96 -4.91
CA VAL A 111 0.89 8.60 -3.48
C VAL A 111 -0.54 8.17 -3.15
N ALA A 112 -1.57 8.89 -3.60
CA ALA A 112 -2.96 8.52 -3.39
C ALA A 112 -3.28 7.16 -4.02
N SER A 113 -2.87 6.94 -5.27
CA SER A 113 -3.03 5.65 -5.95
C SER A 113 -2.32 4.51 -5.21
N GLY A 114 -1.08 4.76 -4.77
CA GLY A 114 -0.31 3.84 -3.93
C GLY A 114 -1.00 3.50 -2.61
N TRP A 115 -1.70 4.46 -2.01
CA TRP A 115 -2.39 4.28 -0.74
C TRP A 115 -3.62 3.42 -0.90
N VAL A 116 -4.44 3.73 -1.90
CA VAL A 116 -5.63 2.93 -2.22
C VAL A 116 -5.24 1.49 -2.53
N LEU A 117 -4.22 1.28 -3.38
CA LEU A 117 -3.79 -0.07 -3.73
C LEU A 117 -3.23 -0.84 -2.53
N ALA A 118 -2.41 -0.20 -1.70
CA ALA A 118 -1.90 -0.81 -0.47
C ALA A 118 -3.01 -1.13 0.54
N PHE A 119 -4.02 -0.26 0.65
CA PHE A 119 -5.18 -0.50 1.50
C PHE A 119 -5.98 -1.70 1.03
N ILE A 120 -6.29 -1.78 -0.28
CA ILE A 120 -7.04 -2.90 -0.86
C ILE A 120 -6.29 -4.22 -0.63
N ASN A 121 -4.99 -4.27 -0.92
CA ASN A 121 -4.19 -5.48 -0.71
C ASN A 121 -4.10 -5.84 0.78
N SER A 122 -3.96 -4.86 1.67
CA SER A 122 -3.95 -5.12 3.11
C SER A 122 -5.29 -5.66 3.60
N PHE A 123 -6.38 -5.14 3.06
CA PHE A 123 -7.73 -5.48 3.47
C PHE A 123 -8.15 -6.85 2.96
N ASP A 124 -7.70 -7.27 1.77
CA ASP A 124 -8.03 -8.58 1.20
C ASP A 124 -7.12 -9.71 1.70
N GLU A 125 -6.10 -9.38 2.50
CA GLU A 125 -5.12 -10.37 2.92
C GLU A 125 -5.67 -11.30 4.02
N VAL A 126 -6.11 -12.48 3.62
CA VAL A 126 -6.52 -13.59 4.51
C VAL A 126 -5.38 -14.60 4.70
N THR A 127 -4.67 -14.88 3.63
CA THR A 127 -3.81 -16.07 3.48
C THR A 127 -2.63 -16.04 4.46
N MET A 128 -2.00 -14.89 4.60
CA MET A 128 -0.95 -14.63 5.56
C MET A 128 -1.53 -14.38 6.96
N THR A 129 -2.59 -13.59 7.03
CA THR A 129 -3.17 -13.06 8.28
C THR A 129 -3.69 -14.15 9.20
N VAL A 130 -4.24 -15.24 8.64
CA VAL A 130 -4.76 -16.38 9.42
C VAL A 130 -3.70 -17.02 10.32
N PHE A 131 -2.41 -16.96 9.93
CA PHE A 131 -1.32 -17.53 10.73
C PHE A 131 -0.88 -16.63 11.88
N ILE A 132 -1.04 -15.31 11.76
CA ILE A 132 -0.50 -14.36 12.74
C ILE A 132 -1.55 -13.73 13.64
N ALA A 133 -2.80 -13.68 13.19
CA ALA A 133 -3.89 -13.12 13.96
C ALA A 133 -4.20 -13.98 15.20
N SER A 134 -4.55 -13.30 16.28
CA SER A 134 -5.09 -13.89 17.51
C SER A 134 -6.60 -13.63 17.60
N PRO A 135 -7.33 -14.27 18.53
CA PRO A 135 -8.77 -14.01 18.72
C PRO A 135 -9.12 -12.52 18.95
N GLU A 136 -8.21 -11.78 19.58
CA GLU A 136 -8.34 -10.35 19.86
C GLU A 136 -7.99 -9.46 18.66
N THR A 137 -7.22 -9.97 17.69
CA THR A 137 -6.71 -9.22 16.53
C THR A 137 -7.22 -9.77 15.20
N THR A 138 -8.24 -10.63 15.22
CA THR A 138 -8.78 -11.23 14.01
C THR A 138 -9.39 -10.17 13.11
N THR A 139 -8.94 -10.10 11.86
CA THR A 139 -9.46 -9.18 10.87
C THR A 139 -10.81 -9.65 10.35
N LEU A 140 -11.62 -8.72 9.82
CA LEU A 140 -12.92 -9.02 9.23
C LEU A 140 -12.85 -10.12 8.13
N PRO A 141 -11.93 -10.05 7.15
CA PRO A 141 -11.78 -11.09 6.13
C PRO A 141 -11.45 -12.46 6.71
N VAL A 142 -10.54 -12.54 7.69
CA VAL A 142 -10.18 -13.81 8.34
C VAL A 142 -11.37 -14.38 9.10
N ARG A 143 -12.13 -13.55 9.82
CA ARG A 143 -13.36 -14.02 10.49
C ARG A 143 -14.36 -14.58 9.49
N LEU A 144 -14.58 -13.90 8.37
CA LEU A 144 -15.51 -14.35 7.34
C LEU A 144 -15.03 -15.67 6.72
N PHE A 145 -13.73 -15.79 6.44
CA PHE A 145 -13.12 -17.01 5.91
C PHE A 145 -13.28 -18.21 6.84
N LEU A 146 -12.95 -18.06 8.13
CA LEU A 146 -13.11 -19.13 9.13
C LEU A 146 -14.58 -19.51 9.31
N TYR A 147 -15.47 -18.52 9.34
CA TYR A 147 -16.89 -18.75 9.52
C TYR A 147 -17.52 -19.55 8.35
N ILE A 148 -17.09 -19.30 7.10
CA ILE A 148 -17.54 -20.08 5.92
C ILE A 148 -17.09 -21.55 6.02
N GLN A 149 -15.91 -21.82 6.57
CA GLN A 149 -15.43 -23.18 6.74
C GLN A 149 -16.22 -23.95 7.80
N ASP A 150 -16.61 -23.27 8.87
CA ASP A 150 -17.27 -23.89 10.01
C ASP A 150 -18.80 -23.96 9.88
N ASN A 151 -19.43 -23.06 9.09
CA ASN A 151 -20.89 -22.94 9.00
C ASN A 151 -21.37 -22.56 7.59
N ILE A 152 -22.40 -23.27 7.08
CA ILE A 152 -23.15 -22.88 5.88
C ILE A 152 -24.34 -22.02 6.32
N ASP A 153 -24.06 -20.82 6.81
CA ASP A 153 -25.07 -19.88 7.33
C ASP A 153 -25.25 -18.69 6.35
N PRO A 154 -26.49 -18.30 5.99
CA PRO A 154 -26.78 -17.15 5.13
C PRO A 154 -26.24 -15.80 5.65
N LEU A 155 -25.81 -15.71 6.92
CA LEU A 155 -25.20 -14.50 7.48
C LEU A 155 -23.96 -14.03 6.70
N VAL A 156 -23.12 -14.96 6.21
CA VAL A 156 -21.95 -14.61 5.38
C VAL A 156 -22.40 -13.89 4.11
N ALA A 157 -23.42 -14.43 3.44
CA ALA A 157 -23.92 -13.87 2.20
C ALA A 157 -24.44 -12.43 2.41
N ALA A 158 -25.10 -12.17 3.54
CA ALA A 158 -25.55 -10.83 3.90
C ALA A 158 -24.38 -9.86 4.17
N VAL A 159 -23.33 -10.30 4.88
CA VAL A 159 -22.13 -9.48 5.13
C VAL A 159 -21.37 -9.21 3.83
N SER A 160 -21.17 -10.22 2.99
CA SER A 160 -20.55 -10.09 1.67
C SER A 160 -21.33 -9.14 0.77
N ALA A 161 -22.67 -9.27 0.70
CA ALA A 161 -23.52 -8.37 -0.07
C ALA A 161 -23.43 -6.93 0.44
N SER A 162 -23.37 -6.73 1.76
CA SER A 162 -23.21 -5.42 2.38
C SER A 162 -21.86 -4.78 2.05
N LEU A 163 -20.77 -5.56 2.08
CA LEU A 163 -19.44 -5.11 1.70
C LEU A 163 -19.39 -4.73 0.22
N ILE A 164 -19.94 -5.57 -0.67
CA ILE A 164 -20.04 -5.28 -2.11
C ILE A 164 -20.83 -3.98 -2.34
N PHE A 165 -21.98 -3.83 -1.68
CA PHE A 165 -22.79 -2.63 -1.79
C PHE A 165 -22.01 -1.38 -1.33
N MET A 166 -21.30 -1.46 -0.21
CA MET A 166 -20.44 -0.37 0.27
C MET A 166 -19.33 -0.04 -0.73
N THR A 167 -18.68 -1.04 -1.32
CA THR A 167 -17.64 -0.83 -2.34
C THR A 167 -18.21 -0.15 -3.59
N VAL A 168 -19.36 -0.61 -4.08
CA VAL A 168 -20.04 -0.01 -5.24
C VAL A 168 -20.47 1.41 -4.92
N ALA A 169 -21.05 1.66 -3.75
CA ALA A 169 -21.45 3.00 -3.31
C ALA A 169 -20.22 3.94 -3.21
N ALA A 170 -19.12 3.47 -2.64
CA ALA A 170 -17.87 4.24 -2.57
C ALA A 170 -17.32 4.55 -3.97
N MET A 171 -17.35 3.59 -4.89
CA MET A 171 -16.95 3.80 -6.29
C MET A 171 -17.84 4.85 -6.98
N LEU A 172 -19.17 4.78 -6.81
CA LEU A 172 -20.10 5.75 -7.39
C LEU A 172 -19.91 7.16 -6.82
N VAL A 173 -19.63 7.28 -5.53
CA VAL A 173 -19.33 8.58 -4.90
C VAL A 173 -18.01 9.14 -5.43
N LEU A 174 -16.97 8.31 -5.55
CA LEU A 174 -15.69 8.72 -6.14
C LEU A 174 -15.87 9.16 -7.59
N ASP A 175 -16.69 8.45 -8.37
CA ASP A 175 -17.03 8.84 -9.74
C ASP A 175 -17.74 10.19 -9.79
N ARG A 176 -18.74 10.39 -8.93
CA ARG A 176 -19.50 11.64 -8.91
C ARG A 176 -18.65 12.85 -8.51
N LEU A 177 -17.67 12.66 -7.62
CA LEU A 177 -16.82 13.73 -7.11
C LEU A 177 -15.63 14.05 -8.03
N TYR A 178 -15.00 13.04 -8.63
CA TYR A 178 -13.75 13.20 -9.38
C TYR A 178 -13.90 13.00 -10.89
N GLY A 179 -15.00 12.39 -11.35
CA GLY A 179 -15.25 11.99 -12.74
C GLY A 179 -14.24 10.96 -13.22
N LEU A 180 -14.56 9.66 -13.16
CA LEU A 180 -13.62 8.59 -13.55
C LEU A 180 -13.07 8.77 -14.98
N GLU A 181 -13.80 9.45 -15.87
CA GLU A 181 -13.34 9.81 -17.21
C GLU A 181 -12.00 10.57 -17.21
N ARG A 182 -11.77 11.47 -16.23
CA ARG A 182 -10.53 12.25 -16.15
C ARG A 182 -9.36 11.47 -15.53
N LEU A 183 -9.64 10.33 -14.89
CA LEU A 183 -8.64 9.48 -14.23
C LEU A 183 -8.23 8.27 -15.07
N LEU A 184 -9.14 7.72 -15.89
CA LEU A 184 -8.86 6.59 -16.79
C LEU A 184 -8.44 7.03 -18.19
N VAL A 185 -8.91 8.20 -18.67
CA VAL A 185 -8.36 8.83 -19.88
C VAL A 185 -7.13 9.63 -19.45
N GLY A 186 -6.06 8.91 -19.12
CA GLY A 186 -4.73 9.46 -19.21
C GLY A 186 -4.57 10.01 -20.63
N ARG A 187 -4.17 11.28 -20.72
CA ARG A 187 -3.81 11.97 -21.96
C ARG A 187 -3.10 11.03 -22.92
N GLY A 188 -3.84 10.47 -23.87
CA GLY A 188 -3.28 10.08 -25.16
C GLY A 188 -2.67 11.36 -25.71
N GLN A 189 -1.35 11.33 -25.88
CA GLN A 189 -0.61 12.41 -26.48
C GLN A 189 -1.15 12.64 -27.89
N GLU A 190 -1.68 13.84 -28.14
CA GLU A 190 -1.49 14.53 -29.41
C GLU A 190 -0.39 15.58 -29.20
#